data_AF-A0A847NSQ4-F1
#
_entry.id   AF-A0A847NSQ4-F1
#
_cell.length_a   1.000
_cell.length_b   1.000
_cell.length_c   1.000
_cell.angle_alpha   90.00
_cell.angle_beta   90.00
_cell.angle_gamma   90.00
#
_symmetry.space_group_name_H-M   'P 1'
#
loop_
_entity.id
_entity.type
_entity.pdbx_description
1 polymer ?
#
loop_
_entity_poly.entity_id
_entity_poly.type
_entity_poly.pdbx_seq_one_letter_code
_entity_poly.pdbx_strand_id
1 'polypeptide(L)' 'MIKDLTPSKFVFIIFIISLTLICLVSYYGGYIKDAITKNTCNLIGEEYENGYKKGEGRCITPVGKFD' A
#
# COMPACT_ATOMS: atom_id res chain seq x y z
N MET A 1 2.62 -28.92 25.90
CA MET A 1 2.02 -29.60 24.73
C MET A 1 2.53 -28.93 23.45
N ILE A 2 3.85 -28.96 23.22
CA ILE A 2 4.55 -28.28 22.09
C ILE A 2 5.66 -29.24 21.62
N LYS A 3 5.32 -30.48 21.26
CA LYS A 3 6.33 -31.53 21.01
C LYS A 3 6.20 -32.26 19.68
N ASP A 4 5.29 -31.84 18.81
CA ASP A 4 5.09 -32.43 17.46
C ASP A 4 5.41 -31.46 16.31
N LEU A 5 6.14 -30.39 16.62
CA LEU A 5 6.54 -29.40 15.64
C LEU A 5 7.93 -29.72 15.11
N THR A 6 8.00 -30.68 14.18
CA THR A 6 9.21 -30.93 13.40
C THR A 6 9.63 -29.63 12.71
N PRO A 7 10.92 -29.23 12.76
CA PRO A 7 11.37 -27.92 12.28
C PRO A 7 11.01 -27.70 10.81
N SER A 8 10.96 -28.77 10.01
CA SER A 8 10.57 -28.72 8.59
C SER A 8 9.12 -28.30 8.36
N LYS A 9 8.17 -28.74 9.18
CA LYS A 9 6.74 -28.42 8.99
C LYS A 9 6.43 -26.97 9.39
N PHE A 10 7.11 -26.47 10.43
CA PHE A 10 6.91 -25.10 10.91
C PHE A 10 7.41 -24.05 9.92
N VAL A 11 8.58 -24.29 9.31
CA VAL A 11 9.16 -23.39 8.31
C VAL A 11 8.24 -23.21 7.11
N PHE A 12 7.60 -24.29 6.65
CA PHE A 12 6.70 -24.22 5.50
C PHE A 12 5.44 -23.40 5.78
N ILE A 13 4.86 -23.54 6.98
CA ILE A 13 3.68 -22.78 7.39
C ILE A 13 4.01 -21.28 7.50
N ILE A 14 5.14 -20.94 8.12
CA ILE A 14 5.58 -19.55 8.26
C ILE A 14 5.84 -18.91 6.88
N PHE A 15 6.43 -19.67 5.95
CA PHE A 15 6.67 -19.21 4.59
C PHE A 15 5.37 -18.84 3.86
N ILE A 16 4.33 -19.68 3.98
CA ILE A 16 3.03 -19.39 3.36
C ILE A 16 2.38 -18.15 4.00
N ILE A 17 2.40 -18.04 5.33
CA ILE A 17 1.81 -16.91 6.04
C ILE A 17 2.54 -15.60 5.69
N SER A 18 3.87 -15.61 5.64
CA SER A 18 4.66 -14.43 5.32
C SER A 18 4.41 -13.95 3.89
N LEU A 19 4.39 -14.86 2.90
CA LEU A 19 4.06 -14.51 1.52
C LEU A 19 2.65 -13.93 1.41
N THR A 20 1.68 -14.53 2.10
CA THR A 20 0.30 -14.04 2.11
C THR A 20 0.22 -12.62 2.68
N LEU A 21 0.91 -12.35 3.80
CA LEU A 21 0.99 -11.03 4.41
C LEU A 21 1.62 -10.00 3.48
N ILE A 22 2.74 -10.33 2.83
CA ILE A 22 3.43 -9.41 1.91
C ILE A 22 2.50 -9.03 0.75
N CYS A 23 1.84 -10.02 0.14
CA CYS A 23 0.86 -9.75 -0.92
C CYS A 23 -0.27 -8.83 -0.45
N LEU A 24 -0.80 -9.06 0.76
CA LEU A 24 -1.85 -8.23 1.33
C LEU A 24 -1.35 -6.79 1.53
N VAL A 25 -0.22 -6.62 2.21
CA VAL A 25 0.34 -5.30 2.54
C VAL A 25 0.72 -4.54 1.27
N SER A 26 1.28 -5.18 0.25
CA SER A 26 1.58 -4.52 -1.03
C SER A 26 0.32 -4.04 -1.76
N TYR A 27 -0.75 -4.85 -1.73
CA TYR A 27 -2.03 -4.47 -2.33
C TYR A 27 -2.67 -3.30 -1.59
N TYR A 28 -2.77 -3.37 -0.26
CA TYR A 28 -3.35 -2.31 0.57
C TYR A 28 -2.45 -1.07 0.66
N GLY A 29 -1.13 -1.22 0.57
CA GLY A 29 -0.17 -0.13 0.62
C GLY A 29 -0.36 0.89 -0.52
N GLY A 30 -0.72 0.42 -1.73
CA GLY A 30 -1.07 1.28 -2.84
C GLY A 30 -2.34 2.10 -2.58
N TYR A 31 -3.37 1.48 -2.00
CA TYR A 31 -4.61 2.17 -1.61
C TYR A 31 -4.40 3.23 -0.54
N ILE A 32 -3.61 2.90 0.49
CA ILE A 32 -3.31 3.83 1.58
C ILE A 32 -2.52 5.02 1.02
N LYS A 33 -1.53 4.76 0.15
CA LYS A 33 -0.81 5.85 -0.54
C LYS A 33 -1.75 6.75 -1.33
N ASP A 34 -2.64 6.19 -2.15
CA ASP A 34 -3.58 6.98 -2.93
C ASP A 34 -4.57 7.77 -2.05
N ALA A 35 -5.05 7.19 -0.96
CA ALA A 35 -5.94 7.86 -0.02
C ALA A 35 -5.25 9.03 0.69
N ILE A 36 -3.99 8.84 1.13
CA ILE A 36 -3.18 9.91 1.71
C ILE A 36 -2.93 10.99 0.66
N THR A 37 -2.49 10.62 -0.55
CA THR A 37 -2.22 11.58 -1.61
C THR A 37 -3.49 12.36 -1.97
N LYS A 38 -4.67 11.73 -2.10
CA LYS A 38 -5.95 12.44 -2.29
C LYS A 38 -6.20 13.49 -1.23
N ASN A 39 -6.07 13.11 0.04
CA ASN A 39 -6.30 14.01 1.16
C ASN A 39 -5.26 15.14 1.17
N THR A 40 -3.99 14.81 0.89
CA THR A 40 -2.89 15.77 0.82
C THR A 40 -3.10 16.75 -0.35
N CYS A 41 -3.39 16.31 -1.57
CA CYS A 41 -3.66 17.22 -2.70
C CYS A 41 -4.83 18.14 -2.37
N ASN A 42 -5.92 17.61 -1.80
CA ASN A 42 -7.08 18.42 -1.41
C ASN A 42 -6.75 19.47 -0.32
N LEU A 43 -5.85 19.13 0.62
CA LEU A 43 -5.36 20.07 1.65
C LEU A 43 -4.51 21.21 1.07
N ILE A 44 -3.70 20.92 0.04
CA ILE A 44 -2.89 21.94 -0.65
C ILE A 44 -3.72 22.68 -1.73
N GLY A 45 -4.97 22.23 -1.95
CA GLY A 45 -5.87 22.74 -2.97
C GLY A 45 -5.38 22.46 -4.40
N GLU A 46 -4.73 21.33 -4.58
CA GLU A 46 -4.37 20.70 -5.86
C GLU A 46 -5.36 19.58 -6.20
N GLU A 47 -5.54 19.29 -7.49
CA GLU A 47 -6.40 18.18 -7.91
C GLU A 47 -5.63 16.86 -7.87
N TYR A 48 -6.28 15.83 -7.35
CA TYR A 48 -5.73 14.49 -7.36
C TYR A 48 -6.06 13.79 -8.69
N GLU A 49 -5.04 13.35 -9.40
CA GLU A 49 -5.15 12.52 -10.60
C GLU A 49 -4.87 11.05 -10.25
N ASN A 50 -5.80 10.15 -10.62
CA ASN A 50 -5.59 8.71 -10.46
C ASN A 50 -4.49 8.23 -11.43
N GLY A 51 -3.46 7.59 -10.89
CA GLY A 51 -2.46 6.88 -11.71
C GLY A 51 -3.02 5.60 -12.33
N TYR A 52 -2.32 5.05 -13.33
CA TYR A 52 -2.72 3.81 -14.00
C TYR A 52 -2.74 2.60 -13.04
N LYS A 53 -1.91 2.62 -11.98
CA LYS A 53 -1.91 1.62 -10.91
C LYS A 53 -2.15 2.27 -9.55
N LYS A 54 -2.58 1.44 -8.60
CA LYS A 54 -2.78 1.84 -7.20
C LYS A 54 -1.46 2.24 -6.55
N GLY A 55 -1.42 3.41 -5.92
CA GLY A 55 -0.26 4.03 -5.30
C GLY A 55 0.53 4.95 -6.22
N GLU A 56 0.10 5.14 -7.47
CA GLU A 56 0.72 6.06 -8.44
C GLU A 56 -0.06 7.36 -8.64
N GLY A 57 -1.12 7.59 -7.87
CA GLY A 57 -1.84 8.86 -7.94
C GLY A 57 -0.95 10.04 -7.60
N ARG A 58 -1.14 11.15 -8.31
CA ARG A 58 -0.33 12.36 -8.16
C ARG A 58 -1.21 13.56 -7.94
N CYS A 59 -0.66 14.56 -7.27
CA CYS A 59 -1.24 15.88 -7.25
C CYS A 59 -0.81 16.61 -8.52
N ILE A 60 -1.78 17.17 -9.23
CA ILE A 60 -1.53 18.10 -10.32
C ILE A 60 -1.89 19.50 -9.83
N THR A 61 -0.92 20.41 -9.90
CA THR A 61 -1.18 21.82 -9.63
C THR A 61 -2.01 22.37 -10.80
N PRO A 62 -3.22 22.91 -10.56
CA PRO A 62 -3.96 23.57 -11.62
C PRO A 62 -3.14 24.76 -12.14
N VAL A 63 -2.95 24.82 -13.46
CA VAL A 63 -2.19 25.88 -14.14
C VAL A 63 -2.80 27.24 -13.80
N GLY A 64 -2.14 28.01 -12.93
CA GLY A 64 -2.61 29.30 -12.44
C GLY A 64 -2.51 29.53 -10.93
N LYS A 65 -2.14 28.51 -10.15
CA LYS A 65 -1.90 28.65 -8.69
C LYS A 65 -0.39 28.68 -8.40
N PHE A 66 0.18 29.89 -8.42
CA PHE A 66 1.52 30.18 -7.90
C PHE A 66 1.34 30.77 -6.50
N ASP A 67 1.51 29.95 -5.47
CA ASP A 67 1.82 30.38 -4.10
C ASP A 67 3.31 30.14 -3.84
#